data_AF-A0A392QK97-F1
#
_entry.id   AF-A0A392QK97-F1
#
_cell.length_a   1.000
_cell.length_b   1.000
_cell.length_c   1.000
_cell.angle_alpha   90.00
_cell.angle_beta   90.00
_cell.angle_gamma   90.00
#
_symmetry.space_group_name_H-M   'P 1'
#
loop_
_entity.id
_entity.type
_entity.pdbx_description
1 polymer ?
#
loop_
_entity_poly.entity_id
_entity_poly.type
_entity_poly.pdbx_seq_one_letter_code
_entity_poly.pdbx_strand_id
1 'polypeptide(L)'
;YEKEGKPSELSNVDIFVSTVDPTKEPPLITANTVLSILAVDYPVDKVACYVSDDGAAMLTFESLSETSEFARRWSIQHLSGKGEQ
;
A
#
# COMPACT_ATOMS: atom_id res chain seq x y z
N TYR A 1 19.47 -11.22 -2.58
CA TYR A 1 18.28 -12.07 -2.71
C TYR A 1 17.48 -11.78 -3.99
N GLU A 2 17.95 -10.86 -4.83
CA GLU A 2 17.66 -10.78 -6.26
C GLU A 2 18.96 -11.16 -6.99
N LYS A 3 18.89 -11.99 -8.04
CA LYS A 3 20.03 -12.24 -8.94
C LYS A 3 19.77 -11.45 -10.20
N GLU A 4 20.69 -10.55 -10.56
CA GLU A 4 20.55 -9.68 -11.73
C GLU A 4 20.19 -10.49 -12.99
N GLY A 5 19.11 -10.10 -13.67
CA GLY A 5 18.61 -10.78 -14.86
C GLY A 5 17.80 -12.07 -14.62
N LYS A 6 17.52 -12.47 -13.38
CA LYS A 6 16.63 -13.60 -13.06
C LYS A 6 15.36 -13.13 -12.34
N PRO A 7 14.21 -13.77 -12.59
CA PRO A 7 13.00 -13.51 -11.81
C PRO A 7 13.27 -13.72 -10.32
N SER A 8 12.66 -12.85 -9.50
CA SER A 8 12.74 -12.98 -8.05
C SER A 8 12.29 -14.37 -7.58
N GLU A 9 13.01 -14.98 -6.64
CA GLU A 9 12.64 -16.26 -6.01
C GLU A 9 11.81 -16.04 -4.71
N LEU A 10 11.46 -14.80 -4.40
CA LEU A 10 10.63 -14.44 -3.25
C LEU A 10 9.20 -15.01 -3.38
N SER A 11 8.56 -15.29 -2.25
CA SER A 11 7.18 -15.79 -2.22
C SER A 11 6.16 -14.68 -2.49
N ASN A 12 4.91 -15.02 -2.81
CA ASN A 12 3.85 -14.02 -2.82
C ASN A 12 3.44 -13.67 -1.39
N VAL A 13 3.13 -12.40 -1.14
CA VAL A 13 2.76 -11.86 0.17
C VAL A 13 1.46 -11.08 0.03
N ASP A 14 0.43 -11.56 0.73
CA ASP A 14 -0.84 -10.87 0.87
C ASP A 14 -0.89 -10.20 2.25
N ILE A 15 -1.12 -8.90 2.27
CA ILE A 15 -1.24 -8.12 3.50
C ILE A 15 -2.69 -7.70 3.65
N PHE A 16 -3.28 -8.05 4.79
CA PHE A 16 -4.66 -7.73 5.12
C PHE A 16 -4.71 -6.68 6.22
N VAL A 17 -5.43 -5.59 5.97
CA VAL A 17 -5.68 -4.50 6.92
C VAL A 17 -7.18 -4.49 7.22
N SER A 18 -7.56 -4.67 8.48
CA SER A 18 -8.95 -4.55 8.93
C SER A 18 -9.14 -3.24 9.70
N THR A 19 -10.25 -2.56 9.46
CA THR A 19 -10.71 -1.41 10.24
C THR A 19 -12.21 -1.51 10.47
N VAL A 20 -12.72 -0.91 11.55
CA VAL A 20 -14.14 -1.03 11.93
C VAL A 20 -14.80 0.30 12.27
N ASP A 21 -14.08 1.25 12.87
CA ASP A 21 -14.68 2.48 13.37
C ASP A 21 -13.76 3.66 13.07
N PRO A 22 -14.09 4.51 12.08
CA PRO A 22 -13.24 5.63 11.69
C PRO A 22 -13.11 6.71 12.77
N THR A 23 -13.92 6.67 13.83
CA THR A 23 -13.78 7.58 14.97
C THR A 23 -12.73 7.10 15.98
N LYS A 24 -12.52 5.78 16.07
CA LYS A 24 -11.48 5.16 16.92
C LYS A 24 -10.17 4.99 16.16
N GLU A 25 -10.26 4.71 14.87
CA GLU A 25 -9.16 4.56 13.93
C GLU A 25 -9.30 5.64 12.85
N PRO A 26 -8.78 6.86 13.08
CA PRO A 26 -8.89 7.92 12.11
C PRO A 26 -8.45 7.46 10.71
N PRO A 27 -9.21 7.74 9.65
CA PRO A 27 -8.93 7.21 8.30
C PRO A 27 -7.51 7.51 7.79
N LEU A 28 -6.91 8.61 8.24
CA LEU A 28 -5.52 8.97 7.93
C LEU A 28 -4.51 7.93 8.45
N ILE A 29 -4.77 7.29 9.60
CA ILE A 29 -3.92 6.23 10.14
C ILE A 29 -3.99 5.03 9.19
N THR A 30 -5.21 4.58 8.86
CA THR A 30 -5.42 3.48 7.91
C THR A 30 -4.79 3.78 6.55
N ALA A 31 -4.94 5.00 6.04
CA ALA A 31 -4.30 5.46 4.81
C ALA A 31 -2.76 5.38 4.88
N ASN A 32 -2.16 5.86 5.96
CA ASN A 32 -0.70 5.81 6.16
C ASN A 32 -0.18 4.37 6.27
N THR A 33 -0.94 3.47 6.91
CA THR A 33 -0.63 2.04 6.95
C THR A 33 -0.62 1.46 5.54
N VAL A 34 -1.66 1.73 4.74
CA VAL A 34 -1.75 1.27 3.35
C VAL A 34 -0.61 1.83 2.51
N LEU A 35 -0.29 3.12 2.60
CA LEU A 35 0.82 3.73 1.87
C LEU A 35 2.17 3.10 2.26
N SER A 36 2.36 2.81 3.55
CA SER A 36 3.58 2.15 4.04
C SER A 36 3.72 0.74 3.48
N ILE A 37 2.61 0.00 3.38
CA ILE A 37 2.55 -1.33 2.76
C ILE A 37 2.86 -1.25 1.26
N LEU A 38 2.30 -0.27 0.55
CA LEU A 38 2.53 -0.10 -0.89
C LEU A 38 3.96 0.38 -1.22
N ALA A 39 4.71 0.89 -0.23
CA ALA A 39 6.08 1.37 -0.37
C ALA A 39 7.14 0.38 0.11
N VAL A 40 6.77 -0.87 0.45
CA VAL A 40 7.75 -1.89 0.87
C VAL A 40 8.76 -2.19 -0.25
N ASP A 41 9.99 -2.48 0.14
CA ASP A 41 11.04 -2.90 -0.80
C ASP A 41 10.87 -4.39 -1.15
N TYR A 42 9.87 -4.68 -1.98
CA TYR A 42 9.52 -6.02 -2.46
C TYR A 42 9.08 -5.96 -3.93
N PRO A 43 9.25 -7.04 -4.71
CA PRO A 43 8.72 -7.10 -6.07
C PRO A 43 7.23 -6.75 -6.12
N VAL A 44 6.89 -5.76 -6.95
CA VAL A 44 5.53 -5.19 -7.05
C VAL A 44 4.49 -6.21 -7.51
N ASP A 45 4.91 -7.23 -8.26
CA ASP A 45 4.08 -8.34 -8.73
C ASP A 45 3.82 -9.41 -7.66
N LYS A 46 4.44 -9.28 -6.49
CA LYS A 46 4.37 -10.26 -5.39
C LYS A 46 3.81 -9.74 -4.09
N VAL A 47 3.46 -8.45 -4.01
CA VAL A 47 2.76 -7.88 -2.86
C VAL A 47 1.35 -7.49 -3.27
N ALA A 48 0.36 -7.98 -2.54
CA ALA A 48 -1.01 -7.48 -2.62
C ALA A 48 -1.45 -6.94 -1.25
N CYS A 49 -2.14 -5.80 -1.26
CA CYS A 49 -2.71 -5.19 -0.07
C CYS A 49 -4.24 -5.22 -0.18
N TYR A 50 -4.89 -5.80 0.83
CA TYR A 50 -6.34 -5.88 0.96
C TYR A 50 -6.78 -5.10 2.18
N VAL A 51 -7.83 -4.29 2.03
CA VAL A 51 -8.42 -3.54 3.15
C VAL A 51 -9.86 -4.00 3.34
N SER A 52 -10.19 -4.44 4.56
CA SER A 52 -11.55 -4.76 5.00
C SER A 52 -12.05 -3.66 5.92
N ASP A 53 -13.16 -3.03 5.54
CA ASP A 53 -13.89 -2.09 6.38
C ASP A 53 -15.13 -2.77 6.96
N ASP A 54 -14.99 -3.28 8.17
CA ASP A 54 -16.07 -3.97 8.89
C ASP A 54 -17.13 -2.98 9.42
N GLY A 55 -16.80 -1.68 9.43
CA GLY A 55 -17.71 -0.60 9.79
C GLY A 55 -18.62 -0.15 8.65
N ALA A 56 -18.28 -0.52 7.41
CA ALA A 56 -18.93 -0.05 6.18
C ALA A 56 -19.11 1.48 6.15
N ALA A 57 -18.12 2.22 6.62
CA ALA A 57 -18.20 3.66 6.78
C ALA A 57 -17.80 4.36 5.48
N MET A 58 -18.70 5.20 4.94
CA MET A 58 -18.44 5.98 3.70
C MET A 58 -17.14 6.80 3.80
N LEU A 59 -16.84 7.34 4.99
CA LEU A 59 -15.63 8.11 5.24
C LEU A 59 -14.34 7.29 5.02
N THR A 60 -14.34 6.01 5.42
CA THR A 60 -13.22 5.09 5.19
C THR A 60 -13.05 4.83 3.70
N PHE A 61 -14.15 4.60 2.98
CA PHE A 61 -14.13 4.40 1.53
C PHE A 61 -13.56 5.62 0.78
N GLU A 62 -14.09 6.82 1.03
CA GLU A 62 -13.60 8.05 0.39
C GLU A 62 -12.11 8.29 0.68
N SER A 63 -11.70 8.09 1.94
CA SER A 63 -10.30 8.25 2.35
C SER A 63 -9.37 7.27 1.62
N LEU A 64 -9.77 6.00 1.47
CA LEU A 64 -8.97 4.99 0.76
C LEU A 64 -8.95 5.24 -0.76
N SER A 65 -10.04 5.77 -1.33
CA SER A 65 -10.07 6.20 -2.74
C SER A 65 -9.02 7.28 -3.01
N GLU A 66 -9.01 8.35 -2.20
CA GLU A 66 -8.01 9.42 -2.29
C GLU A 66 -6.59 8.91 -2.03
N THR A 67 -6.44 7.99 -1.07
CA THR A 67 -5.15 7.34 -0.77
C THR A 67 -4.61 6.59 -1.98
N SER A 68 -5.46 5.92 -2.76
CA SER A 68 -5.04 5.19 -3.97
C SER A 68 -4.51 6.13 -5.06
N GLU A 69 -5.15 7.29 -5.25
CA GLU A 69 -4.70 8.30 -6.21
C GLU A 69 -3.41 8.98 -5.76
N PHE A 70 -3.29 9.21 -4.45
CA PHE A 70 -2.07 9.71 -3.84
C PHE A 70 -0.91 8.71 -3.99
N ALA A 71 -1.14 7.43 -3.68
CA ALA A 71 -0.14 6.37 -3.81
C ALA A 71 0.44 6.32 -5.22
N ARG A 72 -0.41 6.41 -6.26
CA ARG A 72 0.05 6.44 -7.66
C ARG A 72 1.00 7.61 -7.93
N ARG A 73 0.69 8.80 -7.42
CA ARG A 73 1.53 10.01 -7.59
C ARG A 73 2.83 9.92 -6.79
N TRP A 74 2.73 9.46 -5.56
CA TRP A 74 3.84 9.31 -4.63
C TRP A 74 4.86 8.26 -5.11
N SER A 75 4.39 7.10 -5.57
CA SER A 75 5.26 6.03 -6.09
C SER A 75 6.04 6.46 -7.34
N ILE A 76 5.46 7.29 -8.21
CA ILE A 76 6.17 7.84 -9.38
C ILE A 76 7.33 8.74 -8.93
N GLN A 77 7.12 9.60 -7.92
CA GLN A 77 8.20 10.43 -7.37
C GLN A 77 9.28 9.57 -6.70
N HIS A 78 8.90 8.52 -5.98
CA HIS A 78 9.84 7.61 -5.32
C HIS A 78 10.70 6.83 -6.33
N LEU A 79 10.14 6.45 -7.48
CA LEU A 79 10.87 5.78 -8.56
C LEU A 79 11.77 6.74 -9.36
N SER A 80 11.34 7.99 -9.58
CA SER A 80 12.19 9.00 -10.24
C SER A 80 13.43 9.37 -9.41
N GLY A 81 13.38 9.25 -8.09
CA GLY A 81 14.55 9.47 -7.21
C GLY A 81 15.51 8.29 -7.08
N LYS A 82 15.12 7.07 -7.50
CA LYS A 82 15.98 5.87 -7.45
C LYS A 82 16.87 5.69 -8.68
N GLY A 83 16.76 6.56 -9.69
CA GLY A 83 17.56 6.49 -10.93
C GLY A 83 18.92 7.21 -10.88
N GLU A 84 19.32 7.77 -9.73
CA GLU A 84 20.57 8.52 -9.55
C GLU A 84 21.56 7.90 -8.54
N GLN A 85 21.42 6.61 -8.20
CA GLN A 85 22.41 5.88 -7.40
C GLN A 85 22.87 4.59 -8.08
#